data_AF-X1EHW3-F1
#
_entry.id   AF-X1EHW3-F1
#
_cell.length_a   1.000
_cell.length_b   1.000
_cell.length_c   1.000
_cell.angle_alpha   90.00
_cell.angle_beta   90.00
_cell.angle_gamma   90.00
#
_symmetry.space_group_name_H-M   'P 1'
#
loop_
_entity.id
_entity.type
_entity.pdbx_description
1 polymer ?
#
loop_
_entity_poly.entity_id
_entity_poly.type
_entity_poly.pdbx_seq_one_letter_code
_entity_poly.pdbx_strand_id
1 'polypeptide(L)'
;MGPSGITEKIRITENTKIHPKVEYVVSDTDLNATEAISEYLYFKGHVPESTIKRIFSAGLLGQKTRRRIVPTRWSITAVDDIISKALIKEIKRFPEINDYRIFENTYLDNHFKILLFPVNLLTR
;
A
#
# COMPACT_ATOMS: atom_id res chain seq x y z
N MET A 1 -19.13 -9.57 -9.37
CA MET A 1 -20.35 -8.84 -8.99
C MET A 1 -20.60 -9.16 -7.52
N GLY A 2 -20.44 -8.18 -6.63
CA GLY A 2 -20.73 -8.34 -5.21
C GLY A 2 -22.21 -8.10 -4.90
N PRO A 3 -22.66 -8.30 -3.66
CA PRO A 3 -24.04 -7.99 -3.26
C PRO A 3 -24.39 -6.54 -3.59
N SER A 4 -25.59 -6.34 -4.12
CA SER A 4 -26.17 -5.05 -4.51
C SER A 4 -27.55 -4.90 -3.86
N GLY A 5 -27.86 -3.72 -3.34
CA GLY A 5 -29.13 -3.41 -2.68
C GLY A 5 -29.30 -1.91 -2.49
N ILE A 6 -30.54 -1.46 -2.29
CA ILE A 6 -30.88 -0.06 -2.05
C ILE A 6 -30.70 0.22 -0.55
N THR A 7 -29.87 1.19 -0.21
CA THR A 7 -29.66 1.59 1.19
C THR A 7 -30.79 2.48 1.66
N GLU A 8 -31.68 1.98 2.52
CA GLU A 8 -32.81 2.76 3.04
C GLU A 8 -32.40 3.80 4.11
N LYS A 9 -31.36 3.52 4.91
CA LYS A 9 -30.93 4.40 5.99
C LYS A 9 -29.48 4.16 6.39
N ILE A 10 -28.67 5.22 6.37
CA ILE A 10 -27.31 5.23 6.92
C ILE A 10 -27.37 5.98 8.24
N ARG A 11 -26.97 5.31 9.33
CA ARG A 11 -26.79 5.94 10.65
C ARG A 11 -25.32 5.86 11.02
N ILE A 12 -24.72 7.01 11.34
CA ILE A 12 -23.39 7.06 11.93
C ILE A 12 -23.57 6.70 13.41
N THR A 13 -23.20 5.47 13.78
CA THR A 13 -23.45 4.93 15.13
C THR A 13 -22.35 5.29 16.12
N GLU A 14 -21.16 5.65 15.65
CA GLU A 14 -20.00 5.95 16.48
C GLU A 14 -18.95 6.74 15.70
N ASN A 15 -18.13 7.50 16.44
CA ASN A 15 -16.99 8.20 15.87
C ASN A 15 -15.84 7.19 15.73
N THR A 16 -15.69 6.61 14.53
CA THR A 16 -14.66 5.61 14.27
C THR A 16 -13.29 6.18 14.62
N LYS A 17 -12.52 5.49 15.48
CA LYS A 17 -11.16 5.93 15.82
C LYS A 17 -10.29 5.92 14.56
N ILE A 18 -10.02 7.10 14.01
CA ILE A 18 -9.20 7.26 12.81
C ILE A 18 -7.73 7.06 13.20
N HIS A 19 -6.98 6.36 12.36
CA HIS A 19 -5.54 6.23 12.57
C HIS A 19 -4.88 7.62 12.47
N PRO A 20 -4.05 8.06 13.44
CA PRO A 20 -3.52 9.43 13.47
C PRO A 20 -2.76 9.82 12.19
N LYS A 21 -2.06 8.87 11.56
CA LYS A 21 -1.38 9.12 10.27
C LYS A 21 -2.35 9.34 9.12
N VAL A 22 -3.52 8.69 9.13
CA VAL A 22 -4.57 8.91 8.13
C VAL A 22 -5.14 10.30 8.29
N GLU A 23 -5.48 10.71 9.52
CA GLU A 23 -5.98 12.06 9.80
C GLU A 23 -4.97 13.14 9.37
N TYR A 24 -3.69 12.94 9.69
CA TYR A 24 -2.61 13.83 9.28
C TYR A 24 -2.53 14.00 7.75
N VAL A 25 -2.39 12.92 6.98
CA VAL A 25 -2.18 13.02 5.52
C VAL A 25 -3.42 13.49 4.77
N VAL A 26 -4.62 13.27 5.33
CA VAL A 26 -5.87 13.78 4.74
C VAL A 26 -5.99 15.29 4.97
N SER A 27 -5.60 15.75 6.16
CA SER A 27 -5.61 17.17 6.54
C SER A 27 -4.54 17.98 5.81
N ASP A 28 -3.36 17.40 5.59
CA ASP A 28 -2.28 18.05 4.84
C ASP A 28 -2.58 18.03 3.34
N THR A 29 -3.01 19.18 2.82
CA THR A 29 -3.39 19.32 1.41
C THR A 29 -2.24 19.74 0.51
N ASP A 30 -1.02 19.90 1.02
CA ASP A 30 0.18 20.23 0.25
C ASP A 30 1.10 19.02 0.07
N LEU A 31 0.94 17.99 0.91
CA LEU A 31 1.65 16.74 0.83
C LEU A 31 1.38 15.98 -0.48
N ASN A 32 2.45 15.49 -1.10
CA ASN A 32 2.34 14.65 -2.30
C ASN A 32 1.75 13.27 -1.96
N ALA A 33 0.88 12.74 -2.82
CA ALA A 33 0.24 11.45 -2.61
C ALA A 33 1.25 10.29 -2.49
N THR A 34 2.32 10.31 -3.28
CA THR A 34 3.40 9.31 -3.24
C THR A 34 4.04 9.26 -1.86
N GLU A 35 4.40 10.42 -1.31
CA GLU A 35 5.02 10.53 0.01
C GLU A 35 4.04 10.20 1.13
N ALA A 36 2.80 10.69 1.05
CA ALA A 36 1.74 10.34 1.99
C ALA A 36 1.56 8.81 2.09
N ILE A 37 1.52 8.13 0.94
CA ILE A 37 1.34 6.69 0.84
C ILE A 37 2.57 5.94 1.37
N SER A 38 3.76 6.19 0.83
CA SER A 38 4.94 5.40 1.18
C SER A 38 5.44 5.70 2.59
N GLU A 39 5.74 6.97 2.88
CA GLU A 39 6.43 7.34 4.11
C GLU A 39 5.52 7.35 5.32
N TYR A 40 4.35 8.00 5.20
CA TYR A 40 3.50 8.27 6.36
C TYR A 40 2.51 7.15 6.65
N LEU A 41 1.86 6.61 5.62
CA LEU A 41 0.85 5.57 5.78
C LEU A 41 1.47 4.18 5.85
N TYR A 42 2.34 3.81 4.89
CA TYR A 42 2.91 2.48 4.83
C TYR A 42 4.03 2.27 5.86
N PHE A 43 5.17 2.97 5.73
CA PHE A 43 6.34 2.73 6.59
C PHE A 43 6.15 3.21 8.03
N LYS A 44 5.76 4.47 8.26
CA LYS A 44 5.61 5.00 9.62
C LYS A 44 4.29 4.56 10.26
N GLY A 45 3.23 4.56 9.48
CA GLY A 45 1.87 4.35 9.96
C GLY A 45 1.45 2.90 10.07
N HIS A 46 2.11 1.98 9.36
CA HIS A 46 1.69 0.57 9.25
C HIS A 46 0.19 0.43 8.94
N VAL A 47 -0.36 1.39 8.18
CA VAL A 47 -1.78 1.44 7.85
C VAL A 47 -2.09 0.29 6.89
N PRO A 48 -3.15 -0.50 7.12
CA PRO A 48 -3.51 -1.57 6.20
C PRO A 48 -3.67 -1.05 4.78
N GLU A 49 -3.07 -1.75 3.83
CA GLU A 49 -3.02 -1.31 2.43
C GLU A 49 -4.43 -1.15 1.83
N SER A 50 -5.39 -1.99 2.23
CA SER A 50 -6.80 -1.86 1.87
C SER A 50 -7.40 -0.51 2.29
N THR A 51 -6.98 0.03 3.43
CA THR A 51 -7.38 1.37 3.90
C THR A 51 -6.72 2.44 3.05
N ILE A 52 -5.43 2.32 2.74
CA ILE A 52 -4.70 3.24 1.86
C ILE A 52 -5.38 3.31 0.48
N LYS A 53 -5.65 2.15 -0.12
CA LYS A 53 -6.37 2.00 -1.41
C LYS A 53 -7.74 2.68 -1.38
N ARG A 54 -8.49 2.53 -0.28
CA ARG A 54 -9.82 3.13 -0.12
C ARG A 54 -9.76 4.66 -0.03
N ILE A 55 -8.88 5.23 0.80
CA ILE A 55 -8.77 6.69 0.96
C ILE A 55 -8.14 7.36 -0.27
N PHE A 56 -7.23 6.67 -0.97
CA PHE A 56 -6.71 7.12 -2.26
C PHE A 56 -7.80 7.12 -3.34
N SER A 57 -8.60 6.04 -3.44
CA SER A 57 -9.73 5.94 -4.36
C SER A 57 -10.78 7.03 -4.12
N ALA A 58 -11.02 7.39 -2.86
CA ALA A 58 -11.89 8.49 -2.48
C ALA A 58 -11.32 9.89 -2.79
N GLY A 59 -10.09 9.99 -3.29
CA GLY A 59 -9.45 11.26 -3.62
C GLY A 59 -8.99 12.08 -2.42
N LEU A 60 -8.74 11.43 -1.27
CA LEU A 60 -8.39 12.12 -0.03
C LEU A 60 -6.89 12.37 0.14
N LEU A 61 -6.04 11.86 -0.76
CA LEU A 61 -4.59 11.94 -0.66
C LEU A 61 -3.99 12.80 -1.77
N GLY A 62 -2.91 13.50 -1.43
CA GLY A 62 -2.15 14.33 -2.36
C GLY A 62 -2.48 15.81 -2.29
N GLN A 63 -1.85 16.57 -3.17
CA GLN A 63 -2.03 18.02 -3.25
C GLN A 63 -3.48 18.39 -3.59
N LYS A 64 -4.02 19.43 -2.95
CA LYS A 64 -5.43 19.87 -3.08
C LYS A 64 -5.91 19.94 -4.53
N THR A 65 -5.10 20.55 -5.39
CA THR A 65 -5.41 20.77 -6.81
C THR A 65 -5.36 19.51 -7.67
N ARG A 66 -4.77 18.42 -7.15
CA ARG A 66 -4.60 17.13 -7.84
C ARG A 66 -5.47 16.02 -7.27
N ARG A 67 -6.16 16.26 -6.15
CA ARG A 67 -7.10 15.32 -5.54
C ARG A 67 -8.29 15.09 -6.46
N ARG A 68 -8.58 13.83 -6.74
CA ARG A 68 -9.72 13.39 -7.55
C ARG A 68 -10.11 11.97 -7.15
N ILE A 69 -11.38 11.62 -7.32
CA ILE A 69 -11.82 10.23 -7.17
C ILE A 69 -11.11 9.39 -8.23
N VAL A 70 -10.55 8.26 -7.81
CA VAL A 70 -9.82 7.34 -8.68
C VAL A 70 -10.58 6.00 -8.72
N PRO A 71 -10.85 5.43 -9.91
CA PRO A 71 -11.47 4.11 -10.01
C PRO A 71 -10.72 3.07 -9.16
N THR A 72 -11.45 2.14 -8.55
CA THR A 72 -10.88 1.19 -7.58
C THR A 72 -9.72 0.39 -8.16
N ARG A 73 -9.85 -0.11 -9.40
CA ARG A 73 -8.75 -0.84 -10.07
C ARG A 73 -7.49 0.02 -10.22
N TRP A 74 -7.63 1.27 -10.65
CA TRP A 74 -6.50 2.18 -10.78
C TRP A 74 -5.90 2.57 -9.43
N SER A 75 -6.73 2.65 -8.39
CA SER A 75 -6.28 2.91 -7.01
C SER A 75 -5.45 1.76 -6.46
N ILE A 76 -5.87 0.52 -6.72
CA ILE A 76 -5.10 -0.68 -6.35
C ILE A 76 -3.73 -0.61 -7.03
N THR A 77 -3.69 -0.50 -8.35
CA THR A 77 -2.42 -0.45 -9.11
C THR A 77 -1.53 0.71 -8.71
N ALA A 78 -2.08 1.92 -8.51
CA ALA A 78 -1.28 3.10 -8.17
C ALA A 78 -0.65 2.99 -6.77
N VAL A 79 -1.42 2.50 -5.78
CA VAL A 79 -0.89 2.29 -4.43
C VAL A 79 0.17 1.18 -4.43
N ASP A 80 -0.09 0.07 -5.14
CA ASP A 80 0.87 -1.03 -5.28
C ASP A 80 2.19 -0.55 -5.90
N ASP A 81 2.13 0.26 -6.97
CA ASP A 81 3.30 0.80 -7.67
C ASP A 81 4.12 1.75 -6.77
N ILE A 82 3.45 2.65 -6.04
CA ILE A 82 4.10 3.60 -5.13
C ILE A 82 4.84 2.85 -4.01
N ILE A 83 4.15 1.91 -3.34
CA ILE A 83 4.74 1.14 -2.24
C ILE A 83 5.89 0.27 -2.75
N SER A 84 5.70 -0.42 -3.88
CA SER A 84 6.72 -1.31 -4.46
C SER A 84 7.97 -0.55 -4.85
N LYS A 85 7.84 0.63 -5.49
CA LYS A 85 9.00 1.47 -5.83
C LYS A 85 9.76 1.96 -4.59
N ALA A 86 9.05 2.24 -3.49
CA ALA A 86 9.69 2.62 -2.24
C ALA A 86 10.41 1.42 -1.60
N LEU A 87 9.77 0.24 -1.54
CA LEU A 87 10.39 -1.00 -1.05
C LEU A 87 11.62 -1.41 -1.85
N ILE A 88 11.59 -1.29 -3.19
CA ILE A 88 12.75 -1.59 -4.04
C ILE A 88 13.97 -0.73 -3.67
N LYS A 89 13.76 0.54 -3.29
CA LYS A 89 14.85 1.41 -2.83
C LYS A 89 15.46 0.90 -1.52
N GLU A 90 14.65 0.40 -0.60
CA GLU A 90 15.14 -0.19 0.65
C GLU A 90 15.84 -1.53 0.41
N ILE A 91 15.27 -2.42 -0.42
CA ILE A 91 15.86 -3.72 -0.78
C ILE A 91 17.27 -3.52 -1.35
N LYS A 92 17.48 -2.51 -2.20
CA LYS A 92 18.79 -2.19 -2.79
C LYS A 92 19.85 -1.72 -1.78
N ARG A 93 19.48 -1.44 -0.52
CA ARG A 93 20.43 -1.08 0.55
C ARG A 93 20.95 -2.29 1.31
N PHE A 94 20.31 -3.45 1.16
CA PHE A 94 20.79 -4.67 1.80
C PHE A 94 22.03 -5.21 1.08
N PRO A 95 22.92 -5.91 1.80
CA PRO A 95 24.07 -6.56 1.18
C PRO A 95 23.61 -7.62 0.18
N GLU A 96 24.43 -7.82 -0.86
CA GLU A 96 24.22 -8.90 -1.81
C GLU A 96 24.31 -10.26 -1.11
N ILE A 97 23.55 -11.22 -1.65
CA ILE A 97 23.54 -12.60 -1.17
C ILE A 97 24.55 -13.38 -2.01
N ASN A 98 25.40 -14.18 -1.34
CA ASN A 98 26.43 -15.00 -1.99
C ASN A 98 26.06 -16.49 -2.04
N ASP A 99 24.93 -16.85 -1.43
CA ASP A 99 24.45 -18.21 -1.20
C ASP A 99 23.00 -18.38 -1.66
N TYR A 100 22.58 -19.60 -2.00
CA TYR A 100 21.17 -19.88 -2.27
C TYR A 100 20.40 -19.88 -0.96
N ARG A 101 19.26 -19.16 -0.92
CA ARG A 101 18.37 -19.16 0.25
C ARG A 101 16.96 -19.53 -0.16
N ILE A 102 16.39 -20.52 0.53
CA ILE A 102 15.01 -20.93 0.36
C ILE A 102 14.24 -20.54 1.60
N PHE A 103 13.13 -19.82 1.38
CA PHE A 103 12.13 -19.54 2.39
C PHE A 103 10.82 -20.19 1.97
N GLU A 104 10.09 -20.71 2.93
CA GLU A 104 8.78 -21.30 2.69
C GLU A 104 7.75 -20.76 3.69
N ASN A 105 6.51 -20.63 3.25
CA ASN A 105 5.41 -20.25 4.11
C ASN A 105 4.09 -20.81 3.55
N THR A 106 3.10 -21.02 4.40
CA THR A 106 1.76 -21.46 4.00
C THR A 106 0.73 -20.45 4.47
N TYR A 107 -0.15 -19.99 3.58
CA TYR A 107 -1.22 -19.05 3.92
C TYR A 107 -2.48 -19.33 3.09
N LEU A 108 -3.62 -19.49 3.76
CA LEU A 108 -4.91 -19.85 3.13
C LEU A 108 -4.76 -21.06 2.19
N ASP A 109 -4.14 -22.14 2.66
CA ASP A 109 -3.81 -23.36 1.91
C ASP A 109 -2.92 -23.15 0.67
N ASN A 110 -2.38 -21.95 0.47
CA ASN A 110 -1.37 -21.69 -0.55
C ASN A 110 0.03 -21.88 0.05
N HIS A 111 0.83 -22.71 -0.59
CA HIS A 111 2.24 -22.90 -0.25
C HIS A 111 3.12 -21.99 -1.09
N PHE A 112 3.80 -21.07 -0.43
CA PHE A 112 4.75 -20.14 -1.04
C PHE A 112 6.17 -20.64 -0.81
N LYS A 113 6.96 -20.72 -1.89
CA LYS A 113 8.40 -20.96 -1.84
C LYS A 113 9.11 -19.78 -2.50
N ILE A 114 9.98 -19.13 -1.74
CA ILE A 114 10.76 -17.97 -2.17
C ILE A 114 12.21 -18.40 -2.23
N LEU A 115 12.77 -18.43 -3.43
CA LEU A 115 14.16 -18.77 -3.68
C LEU A 115 14.93 -17.50 -4.05
N LEU A 116 15.94 -17.16 -3.24
CA LEU A 116 16.88 -16.08 -3.52
C LEU A 116 18.15 -16.69 -4.12
N PHE A 117 18.57 -16.14 -5.25
CA PHE A 117 19.77 -16.54 -5.97
C PHE A 117 20.86 -15.47 -5.86
N PRO A 118 22.14 -15.87 -5.74
CA PRO A 118 23.23 -14.92 -5.85
C PRO A 118 23.37 -14.43 -7.30
N VAL A 119 23.66 -13.15 -7.48
CA VAL A 119 23.67 -12.46 -8.79
C VAL A 119 24.78 -12.99 -9.73
N ASN A 120 25.89 -13.50 -9.18
CA ASN A 120 27.12 -13.79 -9.94
C ASN A 120 27.22 -15.19 -10.58
N LEU A 121 26.12 -15.91 -10.78
CA LEU A 121 26.17 -17.27 -11.38
C LEU A 121 26.14 -17.31 -12.91
N LEU A 122 25.90 -16.18 -13.60
CA LEU A 122 25.74 -16.13 -15.07
C LEU A 122 26.95 -15.51 -15.82
N THR A 123 28.09 -15.32 -15.17
CA THR A 123 29.29 -14.70 -15.78
C THR A 123 30.55 -15.60 -15.79
N ARG A 124 30.38 -16.92 -15.86
CA ARG A 124 31.49 -17.85 -16.15
C ARG A 124 31.15 -18.77 -17.31
#